data_AF-Q14PH3-F1
#
_entry.id   AF-Q14PH3-F1
#
_cell.length_a   1.000
_cell.length_b   1.000
_cell.length_c   1.000
_cell.angle_alpha   90.00
_cell.angle_beta   90.00
_cell.angle_gamma   90.00
#
_symmetry.space_group_name_H-M   'P 1'
#
loop_
_entity.id
_entity.type
_entity.pdbx_description
1 polymer ?
#
loop_
_entity_poly.entity_id
_entity_poly.type
_entity_poly.pdbx_seq_one_letter_code
_entity_poly.pdbx_strand_id
1 'polypeptide(L)' 'MKKNKAKYNTVCVEMEAFALFANALTLKKSAAALLTISDSFITGELTTTAERQNNFYQMVELELESAIKL' A
#
# COMPACT_ATOMS: atom_id res chain seq x y z
N MET A 1 -3.56 -15.98 -0.86
CA MET A 1 -2.19 -15.46 -0.58
C MET A 1 -1.09 -16.54 -0.57
N LYS A 2 -1.22 -17.66 0.17
CA LYS A 2 -0.14 -18.66 0.35
C LYS A 2 0.51 -19.18 -0.94
N LYS A 3 -0.29 -19.47 -1.98
CA LYS A 3 0.20 -19.95 -3.30
C LYS A 3 1.01 -18.90 -4.06
N ASN A 4 0.59 -17.63 -4.02
CA ASN A 4 1.25 -16.53 -4.74
C ASN A 4 2.52 -16.07 -4.02
N LYS A 5 2.52 -16.03 -2.67
CA LYS A 5 3.73 -15.70 -1.90
C LYS A 5 4.87 -16.68 -2.20
N ALA A 6 4.59 -17.98 -2.20
CA ALA A 6 5.61 -19.00 -2.46
C ALA A 6 6.18 -18.95 -3.88
N LYS A 7 5.37 -18.54 -4.86
CA LYS A 7 5.75 -18.54 -6.28
C LYS A 7 6.32 -17.19 -6.76
N TYR A 8 5.82 -16.08 -6.22
CA TYR A 8 6.06 -14.73 -6.72
C TYR A 8 6.56 -13.75 -5.65
N ASN A 9 6.80 -14.23 -4.41
CA ASN A 9 7.26 -13.41 -3.29
C ASN A 9 6.39 -12.17 -2.99
N THR A 10 5.08 -12.28 -3.19
CA THR A 10 4.12 -11.19 -2.89
C THR A 10 4.03 -10.93 -1.39
N VAL A 11 4.16 -9.66 -0.98
CA VAL A 11 4.20 -9.24 0.43
C VAL A 11 2.84 -8.80 1.00
N CYS A 12 1.98 -8.18 0.19
CA CYS A 12 0.65 -7.71 0.57
C CYS A 12 -0.32 -7.80 -0.63
N VAL A 13 -1.58 -7.37 -0.41
CA VAL A 13 -2.60 -7.22 -1.46
C VAL A 13 -3.31 -5.88 -1.25
N GLU A 14 -3.62 -5.20 -2.35
CA GLU A 14 -4.35 -3.94 -2.42
C GLU A 14 -5.14 -3.91 -3.76
N MET A 15 -5.87 -2.84 -4.08
CA MET A 15 -6.82 -2.84 -5.20
C MET A 15 -6.63 -1.70 -6.21
N GLU A 16 -5.58 -0.89 -6.11
CA GLU A 16 -5.46 0.39 -6.83
C GLU A 16 -4.11 0.58 -7.57
N ALA A 17 -3.00 0.06 -7.04
CA ALA A 17 -1.64 0.36 -7.50
C ALA A 17 -1.38 -0.08 -8.93
N PHE A 18 -2.04 -1.16 -9.38
CA PHE A 18 -1.95 -1.60 -10.78
C PHE A 18 -2.39 -0.48 -11.74
N ALA A 19 -3.58 0.10 -11.52
CA ALA A 19 -4.11 1.15 -12.37
C ALA A 19 -3.30 2.45 -12.25
N LEU A 20 -2.89 2.80 -11.02
CA LEU A 20 -2.06 3.96 -10.76
C LEU A 20 -0.76 3.91 -11.58
N PHE A 21 -0.01 2.81 -11.49
CA PHE A 21 1.26 2.67 -12.21
C PHE A 21 1.09 2.49 -13.71
N ALA A 22 0.06 1.77 -14.17
CA ALA A 22 -0.24 1.65 -15.60
C ALA A 22 -0.53 3.02 -16.23
N ASN A 23 -1.31 3.87 -15.55
CA ASN A 23 -1.61 5.22 -16.01
C ASN A 23 -0.37 6.13 -15.96
N ALA A 24 0.41 6.08 -14.88
CA ALA A 24 1.63 6.87 -14.74
C ALA A 24 2.65 6.55 -15.85
N LEU A 25 2.87 5.26 -16.14
CA LEU A 25 3.72 4.81 -17.24
C LEU A 25 3.22 5.32 -18.60
N THR A 26 1.91 5.19 -18.86
CA THR A 26 1.29 5.63 -20.12
C THR A 26 1.45 7.14 -20.33
N LEU A 27 1.28 7.94 -19.26
CA LEU A 27 1.34 9.39 -19.30
C LEU A 27 2.76 9.95 -19.10
N LYS A 28 3.77 9.09 -18.92
CA LYS A 28 5.15 9.46 -18.59
C LYS A 28 5.23 10.37 -17.36
N LYS A 29 4.49 10.02 -16.31
CA LYS A 29 4.46 10.69 -15.02
C LYS A 29 5.06 9.79 -13.94
N SER A 30 5.50 10.41 -12.85
CA SER A 30 5.93 9.70 -11.64
C SER A 30 4.72 9.36 -10.78
N ALA A 31 4.73 8.17 -10.17
CA ALA A 31 3.75 7.75 -9.18
C ALA A 31 4.42 6.84 -8.14
N ALA A 32 3.91 6.88 -6.91
CA ALA A 32 4.31 6.02 -5.82
C ALA A 32 3.05 5.48 -5.12
N ALA A 33 3.17 4.33 -4.46
CA ALA A 33 2.12 3.77 -3.62
C ALA A 33 2.72 3.36 -2.28
N LEU A 34 2.29 4.01 -1.22
CA LEU A 34 2.65 3.69 0.15
C LEU A 34 1.44 3.05 0.85
N LEU A 35 1.66 1.92 1.53
CA LEU A 35 0.59 1.07 2.05
C LEU A 35 0.79 0.84 3.55
N THR A 36 -0.28 1.02 4.34
CA THR A 36 -0.34 0.53 5.73
C THR A 36 -1.08 -0.80 5.77
N ILE A 37 -0.50 -1.80 6.43
CA ILE A 37 -1.13 -3.12 6.56
C ILE A 37 -2.29 -3.04 7.55
N SER A 38 -3.52 -3.28 7.07
CA SER A 38 -4.76 -3.29 7.88
C SER A 38 -5.16 -4.66 8.41
N ASP A 39 -4.67 -5.71 7.78
CA ASP A 39 -5.05 -7.09 8.09
C ASP A 39 -3.97 -8.06 7.66
N SER A 40 -4.02 -9.24 8.26
CA SER A 40 -3.01 -10.28 8.05
C SER A 40 -3.66 -11.62 7.76
N PHE A 41 -3.49 -12.09 6.53
CA PHE A 41 -3.87 -13.45 6.13
C PHE A 41 -3.05 -14.56 6.82
N ILE A 42 -1.98 -14.20 7.55
CA ILE A 42 -1.13 -15.15 8.28
C ILE A 42 -1.62 -15.31 9.72
N THR A 43 -1.85 -14.19 10.42
CA THR A 43 -2.24 -14.17 11.84
C THR A 43 -3.76 -14.12 12.05
N GLY A 44 -4.53 -13.71 11.03
CA GLY A 44 -5.97 -13.50 11.13
C GLY A 44 -6.34 -12.17 11.80
N GLU A 45 -5.37 -11.31 12.08
CA GLU A 45 -5.60 -9.98 12.66
C GLU A 45 -6.31 -9.07 11.65
N LEU A 46 -7.29 -8.32 12.13
CA LEU A 46 -8.03 -7.31 11.36
C LEU A 46 -8.15 -6.05 12.21
N THR A 47 -7.77 -4.91 11.64
CA THR A 47 -8.03 -3.64 12.31
C THR A 47 -9.51 -3.25 12.23
N THR A 48 -9.97 -2.53 13.24
CA THR A 48 -11.26 -1.85 13.25
C THR A 48 -11.25 -0.62 12.33
N THR A 49 -12.43 -0.08 12.02
CA THR A 49 -12.55 1.18 11.26
C THR A 49 -11.89 2.36 11.99
N ALA A 50 -12.06 2.43 13.31
CA ALA A 50 -11.48 3.49 14.14
C ALA A 50 -9.93 3.42 14.16
N GLU A 51 -9.36 2.23 14.25
CA GLU A 51 -7.91 2.05 14.20
C GLU A 51 -7.33 2.46 12.83
N ARG A 52 -8.00 2.12 11.72
CA ARG A 52 -7.56 2.57 10.39
C ARG A 52 -7.57 4.08 10.25
N GLN A 53 -8.61 4.73 10.78
CA GLN A 53 -8.71 6.18 10.71
C GLN A 53 -7.63 6.89 11.55
N ASN A 54 -7.30 6.35 12.73
CA ASN A 54 -6.46 7.06 13.70
C ASN A 54 -5.00 6.60 13.75
N ASN A 55 -4.65 5.44 13.18
CA ASN A 55 -3.30 4.88 13.32
C ASN A 55 -2.45 5.04 12.05
N PHE A 56 -3.02 5.57 10.96
CA PHE A 56 -2.33 5.64 9.66
C PHE A 56 -1.60 6.98 9.45
N TYR A 57 -1.50 7.84 10.47
CA TYR A 57 -0.87 9.15 10.36
C TYR A 57 0.63 9.10 9.99
N GLN A 58 1.36 8.10 10.50
CA GLN A 58 2.78 7.93 10.18
C GLN A 58 3.02 7.73 8.67
N MET A 59 2.13 6.99 8.01
CA MET A 59 2.18 6.80 6.56
C MET A 59 1.98 8.13 5.83
N VAL A 60 1.03 8.94 6.29
CA VAL A 60 0.72 10.24 5.68
C VAL A 60 1.87 11.22 5.86
N GLU A 61 2.46 11.29 7.06
CA GLU A 61 3.63 12.13 7.34
C GLU A 61 4.81 11.76 6.44
N LEU A 62 5.14 10.46 6.35
CA LEU A 62 6.21 9.97 5.48
C LEU A 62 5.96 10.27 4.00
N GLU A 63 4.72 10.11 3.53
CA GLU A 63 4.35 10.42 2.15
C GLU A 63 4.47 11.92 1.85
N LEU A 64 4.01 12.78 2.75
CA LEU A 64 4.14 14.23 2.61
C LEU A 64 5.61 14.67 2.60
N GLU A 65 6.43 14.12 3.48
CA GLU A 65 7.88 14.38 3.48
C GLU A 65 8.58 13.90 2.20
N SER A 66 8.12 12.79 1.65
CA SER A 66 8.65 12.27 0.38
C SER A 66 8.23 13.18 -0.77
N ALA A 67 6.97 13.59 -0.82
CA ALA A 67 6.41 14.42 -1.88
C ALA A 67 7.11 15.79 -2.02
N ILE A 68 7.54 16.41 -0.91
CA ILE A 68 8.25 17.69 -0.94
C ILE A 68 9.74 17.57 -1.33
N LYS A 69 10.30 16.36 -1.39
CA LYS A 69 11.70 16.09 -1.72
C LYS A 69 11.90 15.59 -3.17
N LEU A 70 10.81 15.48 -3.94
CA LEU A 70 10.80 14.99 -5.33
C LEU A 70 11.16 16.08 -6.36
#